data_AF-A0A945YRZ7-F1
#
_entry.id   AF-A0A945YRZ7-F1
#
_cell.length_a   1.000
_cell.length_b   1.000
_cell.length_c   1.000
_cell.angle_alpha   90.00
_cell.angle_beta   90.00
_cell.angle_gamma   90.00
#
_symmetry.space_group_name_H-M   'P 1'
#
loop_
_entity.id
_entity.type
_entity.pdbx_description
1 polymer ?
#
loop_
_entity_poly.entity_id
_entity_poly.type
_entity_poly.pdbx_seq_one_letter_code
_entity_poly.pdbx_strand_id
1 'polypeptide(L)'
;MFLIDIQDSLLNSNKSKSIYDALKKANNNLGKQEFKKEEFDKAIFYFSKAIELDKDDTLANFHLLICEGNKFYKTGKNDNLWSAILKYNKAAQINPKSGIPYYYIGLSYQKIGDKDFDLILEAFQNALLLELDDNTRKKTQSLLEATKKREKLLKDFWH
;
A
#
# COMPACT_ATOMS: atom_id res chain seq x y z
N MET A 1 -12.56 -37.51 -34.65
CA MET A 1 -12.78 -36.05 -34.64
C MET A 1 -12.54 -35.44 -33.25
N PHE A 2 -13.11 -36.01 -32.18
CA PHE A 2 -12.99 -35.51 -30.79
C PHE A 2 -11.59 -35.14 -30.22
N LEU A 3 -10.51 -35.84 -30.60
CA LEU A 3 -9.17 -35.56 -30.04
C LEU A 3 -8.55 -34.24 -30.54
N ILE A 4 -8.86 -33.85 -31.79
CA ILE A 4 -8.33 -32.60 -32.39
C ILE A 4 -9.03 -31.39 -31.77
N ASP A 5 -10.35 -31.48 -31.58
CA ASP A 5 -11.16 -30.39 -31.00
C ASP A 5 -10.78 -30.10 -29.53
N ILE A 6 -10.45 -31.14 -28.75
CA ILE A 6 -9.96 -30.97 -27.36
C ILE A 6 -8.58 -30.31 -27.34
N GLN A 7 -7.68 -30.72 -28.24
CA GLN A 7 -6.34 -30.14 -28.32
C GLN A 7 -6.39 -28.66 -28.72
N ASP A 8 -7.22 -28.30 -29.69
CA ASP A 8 -7.42 -26.90 -30.11
C ASP A 8 -8.10 -26.05 -29.01
N SER A 9 -9.05 -26.62 -28.26
CA SER A 9 -9.67 -25.96 -27.11
C SER A 9 -8.68 -25.71 -25.96
N LEU A 10 -7.82 -26.70 -25.65
CA LEU A 10 -6.75 -26.55 -24.65
C LEU A 10 -5.67 -25.55 -25.11
N LEU A 11 -5.33 -25.55 -26.40
CA LEU A 11 -4.35 -24.61 -26.95
C LEU A 11 -4.90 -23.17 -26.95
N ASN A 12 -6.17 -22.99 -27.33
CA ASN A 12 -6.84 -21.69 -27.32
C ASN A 12 -7.08 -21.17 -25.90
N SER A 13 -7.47 -22.02 -24.96
CA SER A 13 -7.60 -21.63 -23.54
C SER A 13 -6.26 -21.26 -22.92
N ASN A 14 -5.17 -21.98 -23.25
CA ASN A 14 -3.82 -21.61 -22.81
C ASN A 14 -3.34 -20.28 -23.42
N LYS A 15 -3.60 -20.04 -24.72
CA LYS A 15 -3.31 -18.75 -25.36
C LYS A 15 -4.10 -17.63 -24.70
N SER A 16 -5.40 -17.82 -24.49
CA SER A 16 -6.28 -16.85 -23.83
C SER A 16 -5.80 -16.55 -22.40
N LYS A 17 -5.47 -17.58 -21.61
CA LYS A 17 -4.87 -17.43 -20.28
C LYS A 17 -3.57 -16.64 -20.32
N SER A 18 -2.68 -16.95 -21.27
CA SER A 18 -1.42 -16.22 -21.40
C SER A 18 -1.61 -14.73 -21.71
N ILE A 19 -2.63 -14.39 -22.50
CA ILE A 19 -2.99 -13.00 -22.81
C ILE A 19 -3.54 -12.31 -21.57
N TYR A 20 -4.44 -12.96 -20.83
CA TYR A 20 -4.98 -12.40 -19.57
C TYR A 20 -3.87 -12.18 -18.53
N ASP A 21 -2.96 -13.14 -18.37
CA ASP A 21 -1.82 -13.01 -17.46
C ASP A 21 -0.88 -11.88 -17.89
N ALA A 22 -0.62 -11.73 -19.20
CA ALA A 22 0.20 -10.64 -19.73
C ALA A 22 -0.47 -9.26 -19.49
N LEU A 23 -1.77 -9.15 -19.76
CA LEU A 23 -2.55 -7.93 -19.51
C LEU A 23 -2.59 -7.58 -18.02
N LYS A 24 -2.80 -8.56 -17.14
CA LYS A 24 -2.76 -8.37 -15.69
C LYS A 24 -1.40 -7.84 -15.24
N LYS A 25 -0.31 -8.47 -15.69
CA LYS A 25 1.07 -8.02 -15.40
C LYS A 25 1.34 -6.61 -15.93
N ALA A 26 0.89 -6.29 -17.14
CA ALA A 26 1.04 -4.97 -17.73
C ALA A 26 0.30 -3.90 -16.89
N ASN A 27 -0.96 -4.16 -16.52
CA ASN A 27 -1.74 -3.28 -15.64
C ASN A 27 -1.06 -3.10 -14.27
N ASN A 28 -0.57 -4.18 -13.65
CA ASN A 28 0.19 -4.08 -12.40
C ASN A 28 1.45 -3.22 -12.52
N ASN A 29 2.19 -3.33 -13.62
CA ASN A 29 3.39 -2.53 -13.84
C ASN A 29 3.07 -1.05 -14.07
N LEU A 30 2.03 -0.74 -14.84
CA LEU A 30 1.54 0.62 -15.05
C LEU A 30 1.03 1.22 -13.73
N GLY A 31 0.26 0.45 -12.95
CA GLY A 31 -0.21 0.87 -11.62
C GLY A 31 0.94 1.21 -10.68
N LYS A 32 1.99 0.37 -10.64
CA LYS A 32 3.22 0.66 -9.86
C LYS A 32 3.95 1.91 -10.35
N GLN A 33 4.00 2.14 -11.66
CA GLN A 33 4.65 3.32 -12.22
C GLN A 33 3.92 4.60 -11.81
N GLU A 34 2.59 4.62 -11.94
CA GLU A 34 1.77 5.76 -11.51
C GLU A 34 1.80 5.95 -10.00
N PHE A 35 1.82 4.85 -9.22
CA PHE A 35 2.02 4.91 -7.78
C PHE A 35 3.35 5.59 -7.39
N LYS A 36 4.45 5.28 -8.09
CA LYS A 36 5.75 5.93 -7.86
C LYS A 36 5.76 7.42 -8.21
N LYS A 37 4.89 7.85 -9.14
CA LYS A 37 4.66 9.27 -9.46
C LYS A 37 3.70 9.96 -8.48
N GLU A 38 3.17 9.23 -7.51
CA GLU A 38 2.09 9.63 -6.60
C GLU A 38 0.77 10.02 -7.29
N GLU A 39 0.57 9.55 -8.52
CA GLU A 39 -0.64 9.74 -9.33
C GLU A 39 -1.69 8.67 -8.95
N PHE A 40 -2.21 8.78 -7.73
CA PHE A 40 -2.99 7.70 -7.11
C PHE A 40 -4.28 7.36 -7.86
N ASP A 41 -4.94 8.31 -8.53
CA ASP A 41 -6.13 8.04 -9.34
C ASP A 41 -5.82 7.14 -10.55
N LYS A 42 -4.70 7.39 -11.22
CA LYS A 42 -4.24 6.55 -12.35
C LYS A 42 -3.76 5.19 -11.86
N ALA A 43 -3.07 5.16 -10.72
CA ALA A 43 -2.65 3.90 -10.11
C ALA A 43 -3.87 3.02 -9.77
N ILE A 44 -4.91 3.59 -9.14
CA ILE A 44 -6.18 2.91 -8.84
C ILE A 44 -6.82 2.36 -10.11
N PHE A 45 -6.85 3.14 -11.20
CA PHE A 45 -7.40 2.70 -12.48
C PHE A 45 -6.70 1.43 -12.98
N TYR A 46 -5.36 1.43 -13.03
CA TYR A 46 -4.62 0.28 -13.52
C TYR A 46 -4.69 -0.94 -12.59
N PHE A 47 -4.62 -0.74 -11.26
CA PHE A 47 -4.79 -1.86 -10.33
C PHE A 47 -6.21 -2.44 -10.39
N SER A 48 -7.23 -1.61 -10.55
CA SER A 48 -8.60 -2.08 -10.78
C SER A 48 -8.71 -2.93 -12.05
N LYS A 49 -8.02 -2.53 -13.12
CA LYS A 49 -7.96 -3.33 -14.36
C LYS A 49 -7.24 -4.68 -14.17
N ALA A 50 -6.22 -4.76 -13.32
CA ALA A 50 -5.62 -6.04 -12.96
C ALA A 50 -6.60 -6.92 -12.16
N ILE A 51 -7.34 -6.33 -11.21
CA ILE A 51 -8.35 -7.02 -10.37
C ILE A 51 -9.55 -7.51 -11.21
N GLU A 52 -9.96 -6.76 -12.23
CA GLU A 52 -10.99 -7.19 -13.19
C GLU A 52 -10.59 -8.49 -13.93
N LEU A 53 -9.29 -8.68 -14.18
CA LEU A 53 -8.74 -9.87 -14.85
C LEU A 53 -8.53 -11.03 -13.87
N ASP A 54 -8.18 -10.72 -12.62
CA ASP A 54 -7.93 -11.67 -11.55
C ASP A 54 -8.26 -11.04 -10.20
N LYS A 55 -9.43 -11.40 -9.66
CA LYS A 55 -9.96 -10.82 -8.42
C LYS A 55 -9.06 -11.10 -7.22
N ASP A 56 -8.29 -12.18 -7.28
CA ASP A 56 -7.41 -12.64 -6.21
C ASP A 56 -5.95 -12.16 -6.40
N ASP A 57 -5.70 -11.25 -7.36
CA ASP A 57 -4.38 -10.65 -7.54
C ASP A 57 -3.97 -9.88 -6.28
N THR A 58 -3.17 -10.54 -5.45
CA THR A 58 -2.74 -10.05 -4.14
C THR A 58 -1.94 -8.76 -4.28
N LEU A 59 -1.18 -8.61 -5.37
CA LEU A 59 -0.37 -7.43 -5.62
C LEU A 59 -1.25 -6.23 -5.96
N ALA A 60 -2.22 -6.43 -6.86
CA ALA A 60 -3.13 -5.37 -7.28
C ALA A 60 -4.01 -4.93 -6.10
N ASN A 61 -4.58 -5.88 -5.35
CA ASN A 61 -5.39 -5.59 -4.16
C ASN A 61 -4.59 -4.85 -3.07
N PHE A 62 -3.35 -5.27 -2.82
CA PHE A 62 -2.45 -4.58 -1.88
C PHE A 62 -2.24 -3.11 -2.28
N HIS A 63 -1.79 -2.88 -3.52
CA HIS A 63 -1.46 -1.52 -3.95
C HIS A 63 -2.70 -0.65 -4.15
N LEU A 64 -3.84 -1.21 -4.51
CA LEU A 64 -5.12 -0.48 -4.58
C LEU A 64 -5.44 0.14 -3.21
N LEU A 65 -5.40 -0.65 -2.13
CA LEU A 65 -5.65 -0.17 -0.78
C LEU A 65 -4.65 0.90 -0.33
N ILE A 66 -3.36 0.74 -0.68
CA ILE A 66 -2.35 1.78 -0.42
C ILE A 66 -2.72 3.08 -1.16
N CYS A 67 -3.13 3.02 -2.42
CA CYS A 67 -3.50 4.21 -3.20
C CYS A 67 -4.76 4.90 -2.64
N GLU A 68 -5.80 4.13 -2.30
CA GLU A 68 -7.02 4.65 -1.67
C GLU A 68 -6.71 5.32 -0.33
N GLY A 69 -5.88 4.67 0.50
CA GLY A 69 -5.41 5.25 1.76
C GLY A 69 -4.67 6.57 1.54
N ASN A 70 -3.80 6.63 0.52
CA ASN A 70 -3.08 7.86 0.17
C ASN A 70 -4.01 8.99 -0.33
N LYS A 71 -5.10 8.67 -1.04
CA LYS A 71 -6.12 9.66 -1.42
C LYS A 71 -6.80 10.26 -0.20
N PHE A 72 -7.21 9.42 0.75
CA PHE A 72 -7.78 9.88 2.00
C PHE A 72 -6.76 10.68 2.83
N TYR A 73 -5.51 10.24 2.87
CA TYR A 73 -4.42 10.95 3.54
C TYR A 73 -4.18 12.34 2.93
N LYS A 74 -4.14 12.46 1.59
CA LYS A 74 -3.91 13.75 0.91
C LYS A 74 -5.06 14.75 1.14
N THR A 75 -6.30 14.29 1.05
CA THR A 75 -7.50 15.15 1.12
C THR A 75 -8.04 15.35 2.55
N GLY A 76 -7.58 14.55 3.51
CA GLY A 76 -8.24 14.39 4.79
C GLY A 76 -7.82 15.33 5.91
N LYS A 77 -8.83 15.72 6.70
CA LYS A 77 -8.74 16.01 8.13
C LYS A 77 -9.41 14.87 8.90
N ASN A 78 -8.96 14.58 10.11
CA ASN A 78 -9.52 13.64 11.10
C ASN A 78 -10.17 12.37 10.51
N ASP A 79 -11.47 12.36 10.21
CA ASP A 79 -12.22 11.18 9.73
C ASP A 79 -11.64 10.54 8.48
N ASN A 80 -11.14 11.35 7.55
CA ASN A 80 -10.46 10.83 6.35
C ASN A 80 -9.12 10.19 6.72
N LEU A 81 -8.42 10.66 7.75
CA LEU A 81 -7.17 10.03 8.20
C LEU A 81 -7.44 8.68 8.87
N TRP A 82 -8.55 8.55 9.61
CA TRP A 82 -9.01 7.24 10.09
C TRP A 82 -9.38 6.30 8.94
N SER A 83 -10.03 6.82 7.91
CA SER A 83 -10.30 6.05 6.68
C SER A 83 -9.01 5.62 5.98
N ALA A 84 -7.97 6.47 5.97
CA ALA A 84 -6.65 6.12 5.44
C ALA A 84 -6.01 4.98 6.25
N ILE A 85 -5.98 5.11 7.58
CA ILE A 85 -5.47 4.08 8.51
C ILE A 85 -6.18 2.74 8.28
N LEU A 86 -7.50 2.74 8.13
CA LEU A 86 -8.27 1.52 7.84
C LEU A 86 -7.82 0.86 6.53
N LYS A 87 -7.59 1.64 5.47
CA LYS A 87 -7.11 1.13 4.19
C LYS A 87 -5.70 0.55 4.30
N TYR A 88 -4.81 1.24 5.01
CA TYR A 88 -3.46 0.73 5.26
C TYR A 88 -3.47 -0.54 6.11
N ASN A 89 -4.30 -0.63 7.15
CA ASN A 89 -4.42 -1.84 7.96
C ASN A 89 -4.87 -3.05 7.12
N LYS A 90 -5.87 -2.86 6.25
CA LYS A 90 -6.27 -3.91 5.29
C LYS A 90 -5.12 -4.31 4.36
N ALA A 91 -4.32 -3.35 3.88
CA ALA A 91 -3.14 -3.65 3.06
C ALA A 91 -2.10 -4.48 3.84
N ALA A 92 -1.90 -4.20 5.13
CA ALA A 92 -1.01 -4.97 6.00
C ALA A 92 -1.47 -6.43 6.18
N GLN A 93 -2.79 -6.68 6.17
CA GLN A 93 -3.33 -8.04 6.21
C GLN A 93 -3.05 -8.82 4.90
N ILE A 94 -3.06 -8.13 3.76
CA ILE A 94 -2.78 -8.74 2.44
C ILE A 94 -1.28 -9.06 2.30
N ASN A 95 -0.40 -8.16 2.72
CA ASN A 95 1.04 -8.38 2.70
C ASN A 95 1.67 -8.11 4.08
N PRO A 96 1.68 -9.13 4.97
CA PRO A 96 2.19 -8.98 6.33
C PRO A 96 3.70 -8.67 6.43
N LYS A 97 4.46 -8.92 5.36
CA LYS A 97 5.90 -8.67 5.33
C LYS A 97 6.25 -7.23 4.99
N SER A 98 5.31 -6.47 4.41
CA SER A 98 5.58 -5.09 3.99
C SER A 98 5.45 -4.12 5.15
N GLY A 99 6.47 -3.28 5.35
CA GLY A 99 6.44 -2.17 6.30
C GLY A 99 5.74 -0.92 5.77
N ILE A 100 5.45 -0.85 4.46
CA ILE A 100 4.84 0.33 3.81
C ILE A 100 3.50 0.73 4.45
N PRO A 101 2.57 -0.20 4.76
CA PRO A 101 1.33 0.16 5.43
C PRO A 101 1.55 0.85 6.78
N TYR A 102 2.44 0.31 7.61
CA TYR A 102 2.74 0.86 8.93
C TYR A 102 3.45 2.22 8.86
N TYR A 103 4.30 2.43 7.85
CA TYR A 103 4.86 3.74 7.57
C TYR A 103 3.75 4.79 7.32
N TYR A 104 2.78 4.47 6.48
CA TYR A 104 1.67 5.39 6.21
C TYR A 104 0.69 5.53 7.39
N ILE A 105 0.51 4.49 8.21
CA ILE A 105 -0.25 4.58 9.46
C ILE A 105 0.42 5.58 10.42
N GLY A 106 1.74 5.50 10.61
CA GLY A 106 2.47 6.45 11.46
C GLY A 106 2.36 7.90 10.97
N LEU A 107 2.49 8.11 9.66
CA LEU A 107 2.24 9.42 9.04
C LEU A 107 0.80 9.91 9.26
N SER A 108 -0.18 9.01 9.20
CA SER A 108 -1.59 9.36 9.40
C SER A 108 -1.86 9.76 10.84
N TYR A 109 -1.30 9.06 11.83
CA TYR A 109 -1.39 9.45 13.24
C TYR A 109 -0.73 10.80 13.50
N GLN A 110 0.48 11.05 12.98
CA GLN A 110 1.11 12.38 13.06
C GLN A 110 0.18 13.47 12.52
N LYS A 111 -0.46 13.22 11.37
CA LYS A 111 -1.37 14.18 10.74
C LYS A 111 -2.68 14.37 11.51
N ILE A 112 -3.17 13.36 12.24
CA ILE A 112 -4.35 13.49 13.13
C ILE A 112 -3.99 14.37 14.33
N GLY A 113 -2.85 14.10 14.96
CA GLY A 113 -2.42 14.83 16.14
C GLY A 113 -1.02 14.42 16.57
N ASP A 114 -0.16 15.41 16.75
CA ASP A 114 1.23 15.20 17.13
C ASP A 114 1.45 14.94 18.65
N LYS A 115 0.41 14.51 19.36
CA LYS A 115 0.49 14.24 20.81
C LYS A 115 0.30 12.76 21.14
N ASP A 116 -0.22 11.96 20.21
CA ASP A 116 -0.39 10.52 20.37
C ASP A 116 0.92 9.80 20.03
N PHE A 117 1.97 10.12 20.79
CA PHE A 117 3.33 9.65 20.51
C PHE A 117 3.43 8.13 20.49
N ASP A 118 2.72 7.44 21.40
CA ASP A 118 2.76 5.97 21.49
C ASP A 118 2.35 5.30 20.18
N LEU A 119 1.20 5.71 19.60
CA LEU A 119 0.68 5.15 18.35
C LEU A 119 1.59 5.47 17.15
N ILE A 120 2.16 6.67 17.12
CA ILE A 120 3.08 7.09 16.05
C ILE A 120 4.38 6.27 16.12
N LEU A 121 4.96 6.17 17.31
CA LEU A 121 6.22 5.46 17.55
C LEU A 121 6.05 3.97 17.26
N GLU A 122 4.98 3.35 17.75
CA GLU A 122 4.67 1.94 17.49
C GLU A 122 4.55 1.67 15.99
N ALA A 123 3.80 2.51 15.26
CA ALA A 123 3.63 2.34 13.82
C ALA A 123 4.96 2.43 13.06
N PHE A 124 5.82 3.40 13.37
CA PHE A 124 7.13 3.50 12.72
C PHE A 124 8.08 2.38 13.12
N GLN A 125 8.05 1.91 14.37
CA GLN A 125 8.82 0.75 14.81
C GLN A 125 8.39 -0.51 14.05
N ASN A 126 7.09 -0.77 13.96
CA ASN A 126 6.52 -1.88 13.20
C ASN A 126 6.92 -1.81 11.71
N ALA A 127 6.90 -0.61 11.11
CA ALA A 127 7.37 -0.41 9.75
C ALA A 127 8.85 -0.81 9.57
N LEU A 128 9.72 -0.46 10.52
CA LEU A 128 11.16 -0.73 10.45
C LEU A 128 11.52 -2.20 10.70
N LEU A 129 10.70 -2.93 11.44
CA LEU A 129 10.83 -4.38 11.63
C LEU A 129 10.52 -5.18 10.35
N LEU A 130 9.84 -4.56 9.39
CA LEU A 130 9.35 -5.19 8.17
C LEU A 130 10.13 -4.74 6.93
N GLU A 131 9.74 -5.27 5.76
CA GLU A 131 10.37 -4.97 4.47
C GLU A 131 10.00 -3.55 3.99
N LEU A 132 11.02 -2.74 3.78
CA LEU A 132 10.96 -1.38 3.25
C LEU A 132 12.12 -1.18 2.27
N ASP A 133 11.91 -0.39 1.24
CA ASP A 133 13.01 0.11 0.42
C ASP A 133 13.91 1.06 1.22
N ASP A 134 15.16 1.22 0.78
CA ASP A 134 16.17 2.01 1.51
C ASP A 134 15.75 3.46 1.76
N ASN A 135 15.05 4.08 0.80
CA ASN A 135 14.62 5.46 0.92
C ASN A 135 13.51 5.59 1.97
N THR A 136 12.48 4.73 1.88
CA THR A 136 11.40 4.72 2.87
C THR A 136 11.91 4.33 4.26
N ARG A 137 12.84 3.38 4.37
CA ARG A 137 13.48 3.01 5.64
C ARG A 137 14.19 4.21 6.28
N LYS A 138 15.02 4.93 5.53
CA LYS A 138 15.72 6.13 6.01
C LYS A 138 14.74 7.23 6.45
N LYS A 139 13.69 7.47 5.66
CA LYS A 139 12.63 8.44 6.02
C LYS A 139 11.93 8.03 7.33
N THR A 140 11.59 6.75 7.46
CA THR A 140 10.93 6.20 8.66
C THR A 140 11.81 6.34 9.90
N GLN A 141 13.12 6.06 9.80
CA GLN A 141 14.07 6.27 10.89
C GLN A 141 14.14 7.74 11.32
N SER A 142 14.23 8.66 10.36
CA SER A 142 14.24 10.10 10.64
C SER A 142 12.96 10.55 11.36
N LEU A 143 11.79 10.08 10.89
CA LEU A 143 10.50 10.39 11.50
C LEU A 143 10.38 9.81 12.92
N LEU A 144 10.87 8.58 13.14
CA LEU A 144 10.88 7.95 14.46
C LEU A 144 11.72 8.77 15.45
N GLU A 145 12.95 9.13 15.08
CA GLU A 145 13.84 9.89 15.96
C GLU A 145 13.32 11.33 16.22
N ALA A 146 12.74 11.97 15.20
CA ALA A 146 12.09 13.26 15.36
C ALA A 146 10.90 13.18 16.34
N THR A 147 10.11 12.11 16.25
CA THR A 147 8.96 11.87 17.14
C THR A 147 9.42 11.67 18.58
N LYS A 148 10.44 10.83 18.83
CA LYS A 148 11.03 10.63 20.17
C LYS A 148 11.57 11.92 20.77
N LYS A 149 12.29 12.72 19.97
CA LYS A 149 12.85 14.00 20.41
C LYS A 149 11.73 14.97 20.83
N ARG A 150 10.65 15.02 20.07
CA ARG A 150 9.50 15.87 20.37
C ARG A 150 8.75 15.40 21.62
N GLU A 151 8.56 14.10 21.78
CA GLU A 151 7.96 13.52 22.98
C GLU A 151 8.76 13.90 24.22
N LYS A 152 10.10 13.72 24.17
CA LYS A 152 11.00 14.10 25.26
C LYS A 152 10.90 15.60 25.57
N LEU A 153 10.96 16.46 24.55
CA LEU A 153 10.86 17.90 24.72
C LEU A 153 9.54 18.31 25.40
N LEU A 154 8.43 17.66 25.03
CA LEU A 154 7.14 17.94 25.65
C LEU A 154 7.13 17.51 27.11
N LYS A 155 7.66 16.33 27.45
CA LYS A 155 7.79 15.87 28.84
C LYS A 155 8.66 16.85 29.64
N ASP A 156 9.81 17.23 29.12
CA ASP A 156 10.75 18.16 29.77
C ASP A 156 10.15 19.57 29.94
N PHE A 157 9.22 20.00 29.09
CA PHE A 157 8.57 21.33 29.22
C PHE A 157 7.49 21.37 30.32
N TRP A 158 6.82 20.25 30.59
CA TRP A 158 5.74 20.16 31.58
C TRP A 158 6.20 19.55 32.93
N HIS A 159 7.49 19.25 33.07
CA HIS A 159 8.14 18.83 34.31
C HIS A 159 9.00 19.96 34.89
#